data_AF-A0A7C5IT07-F1
#
_entry.id   AF-A0A7C5IT07-F1
#
_cell.length_a   1.000
_cell.length_b   1.000
_cell.length_c   1.000
_cell.angle_alpha   90.00
_cell.angle_beta   90.00
_cell.angle_gamma   90.00
#
_symmetry.space_group_name_H-M   'P 1'
#
loop_
_entity.id
_entity.type
_entity.pdbx_description
1 polymer ?
#
loop_
_entity_poly.entity_id
_entity_poly.type
_entity_poly.pdbx_seq_one_letter_code
_entity_poly.pdbx_strand_id
1 'polypeptide(L)' 'MFWYRALSIKQKQVVWAWGFLALPILFYTVIRFYPTFGAITLSFQEWNLLGDKTWNGI' A
#
# COMPACT_ATOMS: atom_id res chain seq x y z
N MET A 1 16.80 -13.39 -14.95
CA MET A 1 16.15 -13.51 -16.28
C MET A 1 16.13 -14.94 -16.85
N PHE A 2 17.09 -15.81 -16.50
CA PHE A 2 17.14 -17.21 -16.96
C PHE A 2 15.86 -18.00 -16.64
N TRP A 3 15.32 -17.80 -15.43
CA TRP A 3 14.10 -18.49 -14.95
C TRP A 3 12.83 -18.11 -15.73
N TYR A 4 12.70 -16.84 -16.14
CA TYR A 4 11.57 -16.40 -16.97
C TYR A 4 11.59 -17.02 -18.36
N ARG A 5 12.79 -17.27 -18.92
CA ARG A 5 12.93 -17.92 -20.24
C ARG A 5 12.47 -19.38 -20.19
N ALA A 6 12.72 -20.07 -19.08
CA ALA A 6 12.30 -21.45 -18.84
C ALA A 6 10.78 -21.63 -18.63
N LEU A 7 10.01 -20.54 -18.45
CA LEU A 7 8.56 -20.61 -18.29
C LEU A 7 7.84 -20.90 -19.61
N SER A 8 6.79 -21.72 -19.52
CA SER A 8 5.79 -21.89 -20.58
C SER A 8 5.08 -20.57 -20.91
N ILE A 9 4.45 -20.49 -22.08
CA ILE A 9 3.73 -19.29 -22.53
C ILE A 9 2.61 -18.90 -21.54
N LYS A 10 1.87 -19.89 -21.02
CA LYS A 10 0.81 -19.67 -20.03
C LYS A 10 1.35 -19.05 -18.74
N GLN A 11 2.47 -19.55 -18.23
CA GLN A 11 3.08 -18.99 -17.01
C GLN A 11 3.57 -17.55 -17.23
N LYS A 12 4.10 -17.23 -18.42
CA LYS A 12 4.49 -15.85 -18.77
C LYS A 12 3.28 -14.91 -18.77
N GLN A 13 2.14 -15.36 -19.28
CA GLN A 13 0.87 -14.60 -19.22
C GLN A 13 0.43 -14.35 -17.77
N VAL A 14 0.55 -15.36 -16.90
CA VAL A 14 0.23 -15.21 -15.47
C VAL A 14 1.13 -14.20 -14.77
N VAL A 15 2.45 -14.23 -15.04
CA VAL A 15 3.39 -13.23 -14.51
C VAL A 15 2.98 -11.82 -14.92
N TRP A 16 2.59 -11.62 -16.18
CA TRP A 16 2.12 -10.32 -16.66
C TRP A 16 0.78 -9.91 -16.05
N ALA A 17 -0.18 -10.84 -15.90
CA ALA A 17 -1.45 -10.56 -15.25
C ALA A 17 -1.24 -10.08 -13.81
N TRP A 18 -0.42 -10.80 -13.03
CA TRP A 18 -0.10 -10.39 -11.67
C TRP A 18 0.76 -9.14 -11.60
N GLY A 19 1.71 -8.95 -12.52
CA GLY A 19 2.50 -7.73 -12.61
C GLY A 19 1.64 -6.49 -12.89
N PHE A 20 0.69 -6.62 -13.82
CA PHE A 20 -0.27 -5.56 -14.13
C PHE A 20 -1.17 -5.23 -12.94
N LEU A 21 -1.61 -6.24 -12.17
CA LEU A 21 -2.43 -6.03 -10.97
C LEU A 21 -1.61 -5.50 -9.78
N ALA A 22 -0.34 -5.89 -9.65
CA ALA A 22 0.51 -5.48 -8.54
C ALA A 22 0.75 -3.96 -8.53
N LEU A 23 0.91 -3.34 -9.70
CA LEU A 23 1.14 -1.90 -9.81
C LEU A 23 0.00 -1.05 -9.19
N PRO A 24 -1.28 -1.19 -9.59
CA PRO A 24 -2.37 -0.47 -8.95
C PRO A 24 -2.56 -0.89 -7.50
N ILE A 25 -2.41 -2.17 -7.13
CA ILE A 25 -2.53 -2.59 -5.73
C ILE A 25 -1.53 -1.85 -4.84
N LEU A 26 -0.26 -1.76 -5.26
CA LEU A 26 0.76 -1.02 -4.52
C LEU A 26 0.43 0.47 -4.44
N PHE A 27 0.02 1.08 -5.55
CA PHE A 27 -0.39 2.49 -5.57
C PHE A 27 -1.51 2.78 -4.57
N TYR A 28 -2.59 2.01 -4.62
CA TYR A 28 -3.73 2.21 -3.72
C TYR A 28 -3.35 1.94 -2.26
N THR A 29 -2.53 0.92 -2.01
CA THR A 29 -2.09 0.60 -0.64
C THR A 29 -1.20 1.70 -0.04
N VAL A 30 -0.17 2.13 -0.77
CA VAL A 30 0.86 3.04 -0.24
C VAL A 30 0.43 4.50 -0.31
N ILE A 31 -0.18 4.94 -1.41
CA ILE A 31 -0.49 6.36 -1.59
C ILE A 31 -1.87 6.69 -0.99
N ARG A 32 -2.81 5.76 -1.07
CA ARG A 32 -4.21 6.05 -0.70
C ARG A 32 -4.58 5.50 0.66
N PHE A 33 -4.32 4.24 0.95
CA PHE A 33 -4.74 3.61 2.21
C PHE A 33 -3.79 3.88 3.38
N TYR A 34 -2.47 3.97 3.16
CA TYR A 34 -1.52 4.29 4.24
C TYR A 34 -1.84 5.62 4.95
N PRO A 35 -2.13 6.74 4.25
CA PRO A 35 -2.56 7.97 4.93
C PRO A 35 -3.88 7.81 5.69
N THR A 36 -4.80 6.96 5.19
CA THR A 36 -6.06 6.68 5.90
C THR A 36 -5.81 6.02 7.25
N PHE A 37 -4.88 5.08 7.35
CA PHE A 37 -4.49 4.52 8.65
C PHE A 37 -3.91 5.59 9.58
N GLY A 38 -3.09 6.51 9.06
CA GLY A 38 -2.62 7.66 9.81
C GLY A 38 -3.75 8.55 10.33
N ALA A 39 -4.77 8.82 9.52
CA ALA A 39 -5.96 9.57 9.94
C ALA A 39 -6.77 8.84 11.02
N ILE A 40 -6.89 7.51 10.93
CA ILE A 40 -7.53 6.71 11.97
C ILE A 40 -6.76 6.85 13.28
N THR A 41 -5.43 6.70 13.28
CA THR A 41 -4.64 6.90 14.50
C THR A 41 -4.74 8.32 15.06
N LEU A 42 -4.77 9.32 14.18
CA LEU A 42 -4.94 10.72 14.57
C LEU A 42 -6.29 11.00 15.19
N SER A 43 -7.34 10.25 14.83
CA SER A 43 -8.67 10.41 15.45
C SER A 43 -8.71 10.05 16.93
N PHE A 44 -7.70 9.32 17.43
CA PHE A 44 -7.50 9.00 18.85
C PHE A 44 -6.39 9.84 19.51
N GLN A 45 -5.98 10.94 18.87
CA GLN A 45 -4.99 11.87 19.40
C GLN A 45 -5.55 13.28 19.45
N GLU A 46 -5.20 14.03 20.51
CA GLU A 46 -5.34 15.49 20.55
C GLU A 46 -4.26 16.03 19.62
N TRP A 47 -4.70 16.74 18.58
CA TRP A 47 -3.82 17.26 17.54
C TRP A 47 -4.25 18.65 17.10
N ASN A 48 -3.27 19.55 17.02
CA ASN A 48 -3.36 20.86 16.39
C ASN A 48 -2.18 21.01 15.42
N LEU A 49 -2.35 21.79 14.34
CA LEU A 49 -1.32 22.10 13.35
C LEU A 49 -0.02 22.69 13.94
N LEU A 50 -0.10 23.31 15.12
CA LEU A 50 1.03 23.95 15.82
C LEU A 50 1.40 23.25 17.14
N GLY A 51 0.73 22.15 17.49
CA GLY A 51 0.90 21.46 18.77
C GLY A 51 1.40 20.02 18.61
N ASP A 52 2.03 19.49 19.64
CA ASP A 52 2.46 18.09 19.66
C ASP A 52 1.26 17.14 19.65
N LYS A 53 1.40 16.00 18.96
CA LYS A 53 0.41 14.92 18.99
C LYS A 53 0.41 14.29 20.37
N THR A 54 -0.68 14.47 21.12
CA THR A 54 -0.86 13.83 22.43
C THR A 54 -1.94 12.78 22.34
N TRP A 55 -1.74 11.60 22.94
CA TRP A 55 -2.77 10.57 22.96
C TRP A 55 -3.95 11.03 23.83
N ASN A 56 -5.17 11.01 23.30
CA ASN A 56 -6.38 11.47 24.02
C ASN A 56 -7.49 10.42 24.09
N GLY A 57 -7.25 9.20 23.60
CA GLY A 57 -8.20 8.10 23.72
C GLY A 57 -8.23 7.55 25.15
N ILE A 58 -9.24 7.97 25.93
CA ILE A 58 -9.55 7.63 27.34
C ILE A 58 -8.32 7.53 28.27
#